data_AF-A0A1D9G8E7-F1
#
_entry.id   AF-A0A1D9G8E7-F1
#
_cell.length_a   1.000
_cell.length_b   1.000
_cell.length_c   1.000
_cell.angle_alpha   90.00
_cell.angle_beta   90.00
_cell.angle_gamma   90.00
#
_symmetry.space_group_name_H-M   'P 1'
#
loop_
_entity.id
_entity.type
_entity.pdbx_description
1 polymer ?
#
loop_
_entity_poly.entity_id
_entity_poly.type
_entity_poly.pdbx_seq_one_letter_code
_entity_poly.pdbx_strand_id
1 'polypeptide(L)'
;MLACLFPIPYSLLPIPYSLLPSNCYTQSVASGTIIMHQIHLKEAETKLAELLEAAAGEEVVILGSDGKSFRIVPMIAVQATPKFGSAKGLVKMSDDFDEPLSSSF
;
A
#
# COMPACT_ATOMS: atom_id res chain seq x y z
N MET A 1 6.37 -2.07 33.24
CA MET A 1 5.89 -0.69 33.46
C MET A 1 4.94 -0.38 32.32
N LEU A 2 3.65 -0.22 32.63
CA LEU A 2 2.54 -0.21 31.67
C LEU A 2 2.60 1.00 30.71
N ALA A 3 2.38 0.77 29.42
CA ALA A 3 2.25 1.84 28.43
C ALA A 3 0.79 2.33 28.36
N CYS A 4 0.59 3.52 28.95
CA CYS A 4 -0.27 4.62 28.52
C CYS A 4 -1.51 4.27 27.70
N LEU A 5 -2.62 4.06 28.42
CA LEU A 5 -3.98 4.09 27.90
C LEU A 5 -4.51 5.53 27.98
N PHE A 6 -4.30 6.36 26.94
CA PHE A 6 -5.08 7.60 26.79
C PHE A 6 -5.40 7.87 25.31
N PRO A 7 -6.69 7.99 24.93
CA PRO A 7 -7.08 8.44 23.60
C PRO A 7 -6.80 9.94 23.50
N ILE A 8 -5.97 10.33 22.54
CA ILE A 8 -5.62 11.73 22.30
C ILE A 8 -6.82 12.39 21.59
N PRO A 9 -7.40 13.49 22.11
CA PRO A 9 -8.46 14.20 21.40
C PRO A 9 -7.90 14.89 20.15
N TYR A 10 -8.59 14.72 19.02
CA TYR A 10 -8.26 15.36 17.75
C TYR A 10 -8.35 16.90 17.87
N SER A 11 -7.25 17.55 18.25
CA SER A 11 -7.09 19.00 18.09
C SER A 11 -6.57 19.32 16.69
N LEU A 12 -7.22 20.28 16.04
CA LEU A 12 -7.07 20.74 14.66
C LEU A 12 -5.72 21.43 14.32
N LEU A 13 -4.61 20.96 14.87
CA LEU A 13 -3.30 21.47 14.47
C LEU A 13 -2.78 20.64 13.29
N PRO A 14 -2.55 21.24 12.10
CA PRO A 14 -1.95 20.55 10.98
C PRO A 14 -0.51 20.21 11.36
N ILE A 15 -0.28 18.97 11.74
CA ILE A 15 1.07 18.43 11.87
C ILE A 15 1.70 18.56 10.48
N PRO A 16 2.85 19.23 10.30
CA PRO A 16 3.52 19.26 9.01
C PRO A 16 3.89 17.83 8.62
N TYR A 17 3.56 17.43 7.39
CA TYR A 17 3.78 16.08 6.84
C TYR A 17 5.26 15.60 6.91
N SER A 18 6.20 16.47 7.29
CA SER A 18 7.62 16.16 7.47
C SER A 18 7.96 15.41 8.76
N LEU A 19 7.03 15.25 9.70
CA LEU A 19 7.23 14.50 10.96
C LEU A 19 6.51 13.15 11.01
N LEU A 20 5.97 12.67 9.88
CA LEU A 20 5.62 11.27 9.77
C LEU A 20 6.93 10.47 9.89
N PRO A 21 7.06 9.54 10.86
CA PRO A 21 8.18 8.62 10.86
C PRO A 21 8.17 7.89 9.51
N SER A 22 9.23 8.05 8.72
CA SER A 22 9.45 7.32 7.47
C SER A 22 9.62 5.81 7.68
N ASN A 23 9.46 5.35 8.92
CA ASN A 23 9.46 3.95 9.31
C ASN A 23 8.12 3.60 9.99
N CYS A 24 7.05 3.64 9.20
CA CYS A 24 5.75 3.10 9.59
C CYS A 24 5.27 2.16 8.49
N TYR A 25 6.03 1.09 8.26
CA TYR A 25 5.42 -0.16 7.81
C TYR A 25 5.33 -1.07 9.03
N THR A 26 4.37 -0.79 9.91
CA THR A 26 3.94 -1.80 10.88
C THR A 26 3.00 -2.72 10.12
N GLN A 27 3.51 -3.86 9.70
CA GLN A 27 2.72 -4.95 9.15
C GLN A 27 1.67 -5.37 10.17
N SER A 28 0.44 -4.91 9.93
CA SER A 28 -0.76 -5.58 10.44
C SER A 28 -0.87 -6.92 9.70
N VAL A 29 -0.34 -7.99 10.30
CA VAL A 29 -0.57 -9.35 9.80
C VAL A 29 -1.71 -9.99 10.60
N ALA A 30 -2.93 -9.65 10.21
CA ALA A 30 -4.06 -10.53 10.41
C ALA A 30 -3.91 -11.72 9.44
N SER A 31 -3.30 -12.80 9.93
CA SER A 31 -3.42 -14.17 9.42
C SER A 31 -3.48 -14.35 7.89
N GLY A 32 -2.39 -14.00 7.22
CA GLY A 32 -2.03 -14.50 5.90
C GLY A 32 -0.51 -14.50 5.84
N THR A 33 0.11 -15.65 5.61
CA THR A 33 1.57 -15.76 5.58
C THR A 33 2.11 -14.89 4.44
N ILE A 34 2.60 -13.68 4.76
CA ILE A 34 3.38 -12.88 3.82
C ILE A 34 4.73 -13.59 3.73
N ILE A 35 4.96 -14.34 2.64
CA ILE A 35 6.28 -14.90 2.38
C ILE A 35 7.21 -13.73 2.03
N MET A 36 8.11 -13.43 2.98
CA MET A 36 9.20 -12.48 2.78
C MET A 36 10.47 -13.25 2.43
N HIS A 37 11.03 -12.98 1.26
CA HIS A 37 12.24 -13.63 0.77
C HIS A 37 13.41 -12.64 0.84
N GLN A 38 14.34 -12.87 1.78
CA GLN A 38 15.53 -12.04 1.97
C GLN A 38 16.79 -12.77 1.54
N ILE A 39 17.63 -12.11 0.73
CA ILE A 39 18.83 -12.71 0.15
C ILE A 39 19.98 -11.69 0.06
N HIS A 40 21.22 -12.14 0.22
CA HIS A 40 22.39 -11.28 0.06
C HIS A 40 22.68 -11.00 -1.42
N LEU A 41 23.22 -9.81 -1.71
CA LEU A 41 23.53 -9.37 -3.08
C LEU A 41 24.33 -10.41 -3.89
N LYS A 42 25.39 -10.99 -3.30
CA LYS A 42 26.22 -12.01 -3.97
C LYS A 42 25.43 -13.24 -4.41
N GLU A 43 24.45 -13.66 -3.61
CA GLU A 43 23.62 -14.83 -3.93
C GLU A 43 22.54 -14.44 -4.95
N ALA A 44 21.96 -13.24 -4.79
CA ALA A 44 20.97 -12.67 -5.69
C ALA A 44 21.47 -12.52 -7.13
N GLU A 45 22.75 -12.18 -7.34
CA GLU A 45 23.36 -12.10 -8.67
C GLU A 45 23.25 -13.42 -9.46
N THR A 46 23.43 -14.55 -8.78
CA THR A 46 23.36 -15.87 -9.39
C THR A 46 21.94 -16.40 -9.56
N LYS A 47 21.02 -16.00 -8.67
CA LYS A 47 19.64 -16.46 -8.63
C LYS A 47 18.63 -15.42 -9.12
N LEU A 48 19.08 -14.40 -9.85
CA LEU A 48 18.24 -13.25 -10.18
C LEU A 48 16.96 -13.65 -10.93
N ALA A 49 17.03 -14.64 -11.82
CA ALA A 49 15.87 -15.14 -12.55
C ALA A 49 14.79 -15.71 -11.61
N GLU A 50 15.18 -16.53 -10.64
CA GLU A 50 14.25 -17.10 -9.65
C GLU A 50 13.61 -16.02 -8.77
N LEU A 51 14.40 -15.00 -8.41
CA LEU A 51 13.92 -13.87 -7.61
C LEU A 51 12.90 -13.00 -8.35
N LEU A 52 13.01 -12.86 -9.68
CA LEU A 52 12.03 -12.13 -10.49
C LEU A 52 10.68 -12.84 -10.53
N GLU A 53 10.69 -14.17 -10.67
CA GLU A 53 9.47 -14.99 -10.61
C GLU A 53 8.83 -14.91 -9.22
N ALA A 54 9.63 -15.01 -8.15
CA ALA A 54 9.13 -14.86 -6.79
C ALA A 54 8.54 -13.45 -6.56
N ALA A 55 9.18 -12.40 -7.07
CA ALA A 55 8.71 -11.01 -6.92
C ALA A 55 7.36 -10.72 -7.59
N ALA A 56 6.82 -11.62 -8.42
CA ALA A 56 5.49 -11.49 -8.98
C ALA A 56 4.37 -11.72 -7.95
N GLY A 57 4.63 -12.48 -6.88
CA GLY A 57 3.65 -12.82 -5.85
C GLY A 57 4.13 -12.68 -4.41
N GLU A 58 5.45 -12.57 -4.20
CA GLU A 58 6.09 -12.52 -2.89
C GLU A 58 6.94 -11.25 -2.75
N GLU A 59 7.21 -10.85 -1.50
CA GLU A 59 8.06 -9.70 -1.26
C GLU A 59 9.53 -10.14 -1.20
N VAL A 60 10.30 -9.72 -2.21
CA VAL A 60 11.73 -10.05 -2.34
C VAL A 60 12.60 -8.85 -1.99
N VAL A 61 13.49 -9.02 -1.01
CA VAL A 61 14.42 -8.00 -0.52
C VAL A 61 15.87 -8.49 -0.66
N ILE A 62 16.69 -7.68 -1.32
CA ILE A 62 18.12 -7.91 -1.51
C ILE A 62 18.91 -7.08 -0.49
N LEU A 63 19.75 -7.74 0.29
CA LEU A 63 20.65 -7.11 1.25
C LEU A 63 21.99 -6.80 0.57
N GLY A 64 22.29 -5.52 0.40
CA GLY A 64 23.58 -5.03 -0.06
C GLY A 64 24.68 -5.20 0.99
N SER A 65 25.92 -5.25 0.53
CA SER A 65 27.11 -5.30 1.40
C SER A 65 27.25 -4.07 2.31
N ASP A 66 26.65 -2.95 1.90
CA ASP A 66 26.82 -1.65 2.54
C ASP A 66 25.77 -1.42 3.65
N GLY A 67 25.05 -2.47 4.05
CA GLY A 67 23.94 -2.40 5.01
C GLY A 67 22.66 -1.81 4.44
N LYS A 68 22.63 -1.49 3.14
CA LYS A 68 21.42 -1.05 2.43
C LYS A 68 20.60 -2.25 1.97
N SER A 69 19.29 -2.12 1.97
CA SER A 69 18.37 -3.09 1.39
C SER A 69 17.68 -2.53 0.16
N PHE A 70 17.43 -3.40 -0.81
CA PHE A 70 16.73 -3.10 -2.05
C PHE A 70 15.56 -4.07 -2.21
N ARG A 71 14.48 -3.66 -2.87
CA ARG A 71 13.30 -4.51 -3.09
C ARG A 71 13.05 -4.67 -4.58
N ILE A 72 12.71 -5.88 -5.00
CA ILE A 72 12.24 -6.13 -6.37
C ILE A 72 10.74 -5.83 -6.40
N VAL A 73 10.34 -4.93 -7.30
CA VAL A 73 8.92 -4.59 -7.52
C VAL A 73 8.61 -4.84 -8.98
N PRO A 74 7.67 -5.75 -9.31
CA PRO A 74 7.27 -5.98 -10.69
C PRO A 74 6.62 -4.71 -11.23
N MET A 75 7.09 -4.26 -12.40
CA MET A 75 6.42 -3.20 -13.13
C MET A 75 5.23 -3.80 -13.86
N ILE A 76 4.06 -3.75 -13.23
CA ILE A 76 2.81 -4.10 -13.90
C ILE A 76 2.58 -3.02 -14.97
N ALA A 77 2.43 -3.42 -16.23
CA ALA A 77 2.08 -2.51 -17.30
C ALA A 77 0.87 -1.69 -16.84
N VAL A 78 1.03 -0.36 -16.81
CA VAL A 78 0.02 0.56 -16.31
C VAL A 78 -1.30 0.22 -17.01
N GLN A 79 -2.28 -0.24 -16.23
CA GLN A 79 -3.64 -0.41 -16.75
C GLN A 79 -4.05 0.92 -17.38
N ALA A 80 -4.67 0.86 -18.55
CA ALA A 80 -5.06 2.05 -19.29
C ALA A 80 -5.74 3.03 -18.35
N THR A 81 -5.11 4.19 -18.15
CA THR A 81 -5.71 5.23 -17.32
C THR A 81 -7.00 5.67 -18.01
N PRO A 82 -8.12 5.74 -17.28
CA PRO A 82 -9.38 6.14 -17.88
C PRO A 82 -9.21 7.52 -18.50
N LYS A 83 -9.54 7.64 -19.79
CA LYS A 83 -9.49 8.93 -20.48
C LYS A 83 -10.51 9.87 -19.84
N PHE A 84 -10.18 11.15 -19.72
CA PHE A 84 -11.14 12.14 -19.23
C PHE A 84 -12.41 12.10 -20.08
N GLY A 85 -13.58 12.00 -19.43
CA GLY A 85 -14.86 11.87 -20.09
C GLY A 85 -15.18 10.48 -20.68
N SER A 86 -14.34 9.45 -20.45
CA SER A 86 -14.62 8.07 -20.89
C SER A 86 -15.91 7.48 -20.30
N ALA A 87 -16.38 8.01 -19.16
CA ALA A 87 -17.65 7.64 -18.54
C ALA A 87 -18.84 8.52 -18.96
N LYS A 88 -18.66 9.46 -19.92
CA LYS A 88 -19.73 10.35 -20.36
C LYS A 88 -20.89 9.53 -20.94
N GLY A 89 -22.07 9.67 -20.35
CA GLY A 89 -23.27 8.95 -20.76
C GLY A 89 -23.39 7.52 -20.22
N LEU A 90 -22.41 7.03 -19.45
CA LEU A 90 -22.52 5.73 -18.76
C LEU A 90 -23.18 5.84 -17.38
N VAL A 91 -23.19 7.04 -16.80
CA VAL A 91 -23.87 7.32 -15.52
C VAL A 91 -25.28 7.81 -15.83
N LYS A 92 -26.29 7.09 -15.35
CA LYS A 92 -27.70 7.50 -15.38
C LYS A 92 -28.13 7.86 -13.96
N MET A 93 -28.61 9.08 -13.78
CA MET A 93 -29.24 9.49 -12.53
C MET A 93 -30.68 8.99 -12.51
N SER A 94 -31.13 8.53 -11.35
CA SER A 94 -32.56 8.28 -11.12
C SER A 94 -33.27 9.62 -10.93
N ASP A 95 -34.53 9.69 -11.35
CA ASP A 95 -35.32 10.92 -11.30
C ASP A 95 -35.66 11.36 -9.86
N ASP A 96 -35.59 10.42 -8.91
CA ASP A 96 -35.89 10.60 -7.48
C ASP A 96 -34.66 11.01 -6.63
N PHE A 97 -33.50 11.26 -7.25
CA PHE A 97 -32.27 11.51 -6.49
C PHE A 97 -32.34 12.74 -5.59
N ASP A 98 -33.00 13.80 -6.07
CA ASP A 98 -33.17 15.04 -5.31
C ASP A 98 -34.35 14.97 -4.32
N GLU A 99 -35.12 13.87 -4.31
CA GLU A 99 -36.24 13.71 -3.40
C GLU A 99 -35.77 13.52 -1.95
N PRO A 100 -36.46 14.11 -0.97
CA PRO A 100 -36.13 13.92 0.43
C PRO A 100 -36.25 12.43 0.78
N LEU A 101 -35.26 11.93 1.53
CA LEU A 101 -35.34 10.58 2.09
C LEU A 101 -36.59 10.49 2.96
N SER A 102 -37.33 9.38 2.80
CA SER A 102 -38.43 9.05 3.68
C SER A 102 -37.94 9.12 5.13
N SER A 103 -38.64 9.89 5.96
CA SER A 103 -38.31 10.12 7.38
C SER A 103 -38.58 8.90 8.28
N SER A 104 -38.76 7.72 7.69
CA SER A 104 -38.99 6.48 8.40
C SER A 104 -37.65 5.79 8.64
N PHE A 105 -37.01 6.15 9.76
CA PHE A 105 -35.89 5.42 10.35
C PHE A 105 -36.38 4.49 11.45
#